data_AF-A0A1H9RCJ9-F1
#
_entry.id   AF-A0A1H9RCJ9-F1
#
_cell.length_a   1.000
_cell.length_b   1.000
_cell.length_c   1.000
_cell.angle_alpha   90.00
_cell.angle_beta   90.00
_cell.angle_gamma   90.00
#
_symmetry.space_group_name_H-M   'P 1'
#
loop_
_entity.id
_entity.type
_entity.pdbx_description
1 polymer ?
#
loop_
_entity_poly.entity_id
_entity_poly.type
_entity_poly.pdbx_seq_one_letter_code
_entity_poly.pdbx_strand_id
1 'polypeptide(L)' 'MGGFQVWLSAVAATILAGIVVPYGLLGGGQPATDIFVFWCVFGLGVIVLIGVGLSGWRR' A
#
# COMPACT_ATOMS: atom_id res chain seq x y z
N MET A 1 -17.92 -6.66 -12.94
CA MET A 1 -17.81 -6.73 -11.46
C MET A 1 -16.38 -6.97 -10.97
N GLY A 2 -15.54 -7.75 -11.65
CA GLY A 2 -14.19 -8.11 -11.15
C GLY A 2 -13.22 -6.94 -10.92
N GLY A 3 -13.21 -5.91 -11.77
CA GLY A 3 -12.23 -4.81 -11.66
C GLY A 3 -12.31 -4.03 -10.34
N PHE A 4 -13.52 -3.72 -9.88
CA PHE A 4 -13.73 -3.03 -8.60
C PHE A 4 -13.35 -3.91 -7.41
N GLN A 5 -13.74 -5.19 -7.40
CA GLN A 5 -13.40 -6.11 -6.32
C GLN A 5 -11.89 -6.35 -6.22
N VAL A 6 -11.21 -6.49 -7.37
CA VAL A 6 -9.75 -6.61 -7.42
C VAL A 6 -9.08 -5.34 -6.87
N TRP A 7 -9.51 -4.16 -7.32
CA TRP A 7 -8.99 -2.89 -6.80
C TRP A 7 -9.22 -2.75 -5.29
N LEU A 8 -10.43 -3.06 -4.81
CA LEU A 8 -10.77 -3.00 -3.39
C LEU A 8 -9.94 -3.97 -2.55
N SER A 9 -9.72 -5.19 -3.03
CA SER A 9 -8.87 -6.17 -2.35
C SER A 9 -7.40 -5.71 -2.29
N ALA A 10 -6.89 -5.06 -3.35
CA ALA A 10 -5.57 -4.47 -3.35
C ALA A 10 -5.46 -3.31 -2.35
N VAL A 11 -6.46 -2.43 -2.26
CA VAL A 11 -6.54 -1.37 -1.23
C VAL A 11 -6.48 -1.97 0.17
N ALA A 12 -7.29 -3.00 0.44
CA ALA A 12 -7.31 -3.67 1.74
C ALA A 12 -5.94 -4.28 2.09
N ALA A 13 -5.29 -4.96 1.13
CA ALA A 13 -3.96 -5.51 1.32
C ALA A 13 -2.90 -4.43 1.58
N THR A 14 -2.97 -3.29 0.88
CA THR A 14 -2.08 -2.14 1.12
C THR A 14 -2.28 -1.56 2.52
N ILE A 15 -3.52 -1.41 2.99
CA ILE A 15 -3.79 -0.96 4.36
C ILE A 15 -3.15 -1.91 5.38
N LEU A 16 -3.35 -3.23 5.21
CA LEU A 16 -2.76 -4.24 6.09
C LEU A 16 -1.22 -4.18 6.07
N ALA A 17 -0.61 -4.03 4.90
CA ALA A 17 0.84 -3.92 4.78
C ALA A 17 1.40 -2.69 5.51
N GLY A 18 0.71 -1.55 5.44
CA GLY A 18 1.08 -0.32 6.16
C GLY A 18 1.03 -0.44 7.68
N ILE A 19 0.35 -1.48 8.21
CA ILE A 19 0.29 -1.78 9.64
C ILE A 19 1.32 -2.86 10.00
N VAL A 20 1.26 -4.00 9.33
CA VAL A 20 2.02 -5.20 9.71
C VAL A 20 3.53 -5.02 9.48
N VAL A 21 3.92 -4.38 8.38
CA VAL A 21 5.34 -4.29 8.01
C VAL A 21 6.12 -3.34 8.92
N PRO A 22 5.75 -2.04 9.07
CA PRO A 22 6.56 -1.10 9.83
C PRO A 22 6.47 -1.33 11.35
N TYR A 23 5.31 -1.75 11.86
CA TYR A 23 5.08 -1.90 13.30
C TYR A 23 5.26 -3.35 13.79
N GLY A 24 5.29 -4.33 12.90
CA GLY A 24 5.54 -5.72 13.20
C GLY A 24 6.93 -6.16 12.73
N LEU A 25 7.07 -6.39 11.43
CA LEU A 25 8.28 -6.98 10.84
C LEU A 25 9.53 -6.12 11.04
N LEU A 26 9.40 -4.79 10.89
CA LEU A 26 10.51 -3.84 11.01
C LEU A 26 10.58 -3.17 12.39
N GLY A 27 9.61 -3.38 13.28
CA GLY A 27 9.43 -2.59 14.50
C GLY A 27 10.38 -2.91 15.66
N GLY A 28 11.15 -4.00 15.60
CA GLY A 28 11.91 -4.52 16.75
C GLY A 28 13.39 -4.13 16.87
N GLY A 29 13.96 -3.37 15.92
CA GLY A 29 15.42 -3.13 15.81
C GLY A 29 15.82 -1.65 15.71
N GLN A 30 16.98 -1.37 15.11
CA GLN A 30 17.48 -0.02 14.79
C GLN A 30 17.35 0.23 13.26
N PRO A 31 16.14 0.39 12.70
CA PRO A 31 15.81 0.12 11.31
C PRO A 31 15.42 1.42 10.60
N ALA A 32 16.11 2.52 10.89
CA ALA A 32 15.72 3.85 10.43
C ALA A 32 15.67 3.92 8.89
N THR A 33 16.66 3.31 8.22
CA THR A 33 16.72 3.29 6.75
C THR A 33 15.69 2.36 6.13
N ASP A 34 15.47 1.17 6.68
CA ASP A 34 14.51 0.20 6.12
C ASP A 34 13.07 0.68 6.26
N ILE A 35 12.73 1.27 7.42
CA ILE A 35 11.43 1.89 7.63
C ILE A 35 11.25 3.09 6.69
N PHE A 36 12.28 3.92 6.50
CA PHE A 36 12.24 5.04 5.57
C PHE A 36 11.98 4.57 4.13
N VAL A 37 12.76 3.60 3.64
CA VAL A 37 12.60 3.02 2.30
C VAL A 37 11.22 2.39 2.13
N PHE A 38 10.73 1.66 3.15
CA PHE A 38 9.38 1.10 3.15
C PHE A 38 8.33 2.19 2.92
N TRP A 39 8.36 3.29 3.68
CA TRP A 39 7.38 4.37 3.53
C TRP A 39 7.46 5.07 2.17
N CYS A 40 8.66 5.24 1.60
CA CYS A 40 8.83 5.77 0.25
C CYS A 40 8.17 4.87 -0.81
N VAL A 41 8.44 3.56 -0.77
CA VAL A 41 7.86 2.60 -1.72
C VAL A 41 6.35 2.45 -1.50
N PHE A 42 5.91 2.42 -0.24
CA PHE A 42 4.51 2.35 0.13
C PHE A 42 3.72 3.54 -0.40
N GLY A 43 4.23 4.76 -0.22
CA GLY A 43 3.60 5.98 -0.74
C GLY A 43 3.45 5.95 -2.27
N LEU A 44 4.49 5.50 -2.99
CA LEU A 44 4.40 5.31 -4.44
C LEU A 44 3.34 4.27 -4.82
N GLY A 45 3.24 3.17 -4.07
CA GLY A 45 2.20 2.15 -4.26
C GLY A 45 0.80 2.72 -4.10
N VAL A 46 0.58 3.57 -3.08
CA VAL A 46 -0.71 4.26 -2.86
C VAL A 46 -1.05 5.18 -4.02
N ILE A 47 -0.09 5.97 -4.51
CA ILE A 47 -0.30 6.87 -5.67
C ILE A 47 -0.75 6.06 -6.89
N VAL A 48 -0.09 4.93 -7.18
CA VAL A 48 -0.47 4.04 -8.29
C VAL A 48 -1.88 3.49 -8.09
N LEU A 49 -2.21 3.02 -6.90
CA LEU A 49 -3.54 2.50 -6.55
C LEU A 49 -4.65 3.53 -6.76
N ILE A 50 -4.39 4.78 -6.36
CA ILE A 50 -5.31 5.90 -6.61
C ILE A 50 -5.45 6.15 -8.11
N GLY A 51 -4.34 6.25 -8.85
CA GLY A 51 -4.37 6.49 -10.30
C GLY A 51 -5.15 5.41 -11.07
N VAL A 52 -4.95 4.14 -10.70
CA VAL A 52 -5.71 3.00 -11.27
C VAL A 52 -7.20 3.13 -10.91
N GLY A 53 -7.52 3.43 -9.66
CA GLY A 53 -8.91 3.62 -9.22
C GLY A 53 -9.63 4.73 -9.98
N LEU A 54 -8.95 5.87 -10.18
CA LEU A 54 -9.48 7.02 -10.93
C LEU A 54 -9.69 6.67 -12.42
N SER A 55 -8.79 5.88 -13.02
CA SER A 55 -8.92 5.46 -14.42
C SER A 55 -10.16 4.58 -14.68
N GLY A 56 -10.56 3.81 -13.66
CA GLY A 56 -11.74 2.94 -13.71
C GLY A 56 -13.06 3.64 -13.37
N TRP A 57 -13.03 4.86 -12.83
CA TRP A 57 -14.22 5.52 -12.28
C TRP A 57 -15.19 6.08 -13.34
N ARG A 58 -14.69 6.31 -14.56
CA ARG A 58 -15.46 6.93 -15.66
C ARG A 58 -15.92 5.95 -16.75
N ARG A 59 -15.59 4.65 -16.61
CA ARG A 59 -16.12 3.55 -17.44
C ARG A 59 -17.33 2.94 -16.76
#